data_AF-A0AB37HYC3-F1
#
_entry.id   AF-A0AB37HYC3-F1
#
_cell.length_a   1.000
_cell.length_b   1.000
_cell.length_c   1.000
_cell.angle_alpha   90.00
_cell.angle_beta   90.00
_cell.angle_gamma   90.00
#
_symmetry.space_group_name_H-M   'P 1'
#
loop_
_entity.id
_entity.type
_entity.pdbx_description
1 polymer ?
#
loop_
_entity_poly.entity_id
_entity_poly.type
_entity_poly.pdbx_seq_one_letter_code
_entity_poly.pdbx_strand_id
1 'polypeptide(L)'
;MSTLIWKDLRHHASEWLWSLLVATVGGTIIGVVITSWWSAVQWSLAHPDGPYMLASNILGSNMVGYIGISTAIVISTTLGLTVTAQQRSHALWKVLGIPGRRIRSVILWQVCAVGLVGGLLGGLLALPTARVYLLTWREFSLFSDDLPLSMPFFGVPATILVTALFSVLGGLGAARRAANIPEMQALREASSPRTRTKLWQWIAAGFFLIPVILIPILINFAPETLQSDNTPRMPNLPAKANSPDFESPGDRAVLGGGIGLMATLAALFIPNWTLRPLLIGWTSLIPGRNPAWFAARANARHRSAFSLTTIVPFAIAVAMTGVFYTVANAGRAAGGMNGGVNGFLTIMVPIFFVAGAGGVANIAMVGRTRRQEGALLGVIGARSGTILGSTVLEGAIYAITGILFGLAMTLLSAISAALMSGGGMEVFIGSIPVTTLLPAIGASLVLAITTTWLPAQLDRRPVMENLRQPV
;
A
#
# COMPACT_ATOMS: atom_id res chain seq x y z
N MET A 1 26.56 -23.10 2.25
CA MET A 1 25.23 -22.46 2.08
C MET A 1 25.30 -20.96 2.35
N SER A 2 25.77 -20.54 3.52
CA SER A 2 25.97 -19.14 3.92
C SER A 2 26.84 -18.34 2.94
N THR A 3 27.93 -18.94 2.43
CA THR A 3 28.84 -18.32 1.45
C THR A 3 28.18 -18.01 0.11
N LEU A 4 27.26 -18.88 -0.35
CA LEU A 4 26.51 -18.68 -1.59
C LEU A 4 25.45 -17.58 -1.42
N ILE A 5 24.73 -17.59 -0.29
CA ILE A 5 23.74 -16.55 0.07
C ILE A 5 24.41 -15.17 0.12
N TRP A 6 25.57 -15.07 0.76
CA TRP A 6 26.30 -13.81 0.91
C TRP A 6 26.86 -13.28 -0.42
N LYS A 7 27.40 -14.16 -1.26
CA LYS A 7 27.88 -13.78 -2.60
C LYS A 7 26.74 -13.31 -3.50
N ASP A 8 25.59 -13.98 -3.44
CA ASP A 8 24.39 -13.61 -4.20
C ASP A 8 23.81 -12.26 -3.75
N LEU A 9 23.73 -12.03 -2.43
CA LEU A 9 23.32 -10.74 -1.86
C LEU A 9 24.26 -9.61 -2.29
N ARG A 10 25.59 -9.85 -2.34
CA ARG A 10 26.55 -8.85 -2.82
C ARG A 10 26.40 -8.58 -4.32
N HIS A 11 26.14 -9.62 -5.11
CA HIS A 11 25.97 -9.47 -6.55
C HIS A 11 24.73 -8.65 -6.90
N HIS A 12 23.62 -8.88 -6.19
CA HIS A 12 22.37 -8.14 -6.37
C HIS A 12 22.14 -7.05 -5.31
N ALA A 13 23.21 -6.52 -4.69
CA ALA A 13 23.14 -5.64 -3.52
C ALA A 13 22.26 -4.40 -3.75
N SER A 14 22.29 -3.83 -4.95
CA SER A 14 21.48 -2.67 -5.31
C SER A 14 19.97 -2.95 -5.34
N GLU A 15 19.54 -4.16 -5.68
CA GLU A 15 18.11 -4.53 -5.67
C GLU A 15 17.64 -4.79 -4.24
N TRP A 16 18.50 -5.42 -3.44
CA TRP A 16 18.28 -5.64 -2.02
C TRP A 16 18.32 -4.33 -1.21
N LEU A 17 19.08 -3.32 -1.63
CA LEU A 17 19.13 -2.02 -0.96
C LEU A 17 17.77 -1.31 -1.02
N TRP A 18 17.09 -1.33 -2.18
CA TRP A 18 15.77 -0.75 -2.31
C TRP A 18 14.70 -1.47 -1.49
N SER A 19 14.74 -2.81 -1.44
CA SER A 19 13.82 -3.56 -0.56
C SER A 19 14.15 -3.36 0.93
N LEU A 20 15.42 -3.25 1.29
CA LEU A 20 15.84 -2.92 2.65
C LEU A 20 15.36 -1.52 3.06
N LEU A 21 15.45 -0.52 2.18
CA LEU A 21 14.90 0.81 2.41
C LEU A 21 13.40 0.74 2.71
N VAL A 22 12.63 0.06 1.85
CA VAL A 22 11.16 -0.09 2.03
C VAL A 22 10.82 -0.85 3.31
N ALA A 23 11.56 -1.93 3.62
CA ALA A 23 11.39 -2.67 4.86
C ALA A 23 11.73 -1.82 6.10
N THR A 24 12.73 -0.95 6.00
CA THR A 24 13.12 -0.01 7.06
C THR A 24 12.03 1.03 7.28
N VAL A 25 11.56 1.71 6.23
CA VAL A 25 10.47 2.70 6.32
C VAL A 25 9.19 2.08 6.86
N GLY A 26 8.82 0.89 6.36
CA GLY A 26 7.66 0.16 6.86
C GLY A 26 7.84 -0.29 8.32
N GLY A 27 9.03 -0.74 8.70
CA GLY A 27 9.37 -1.08 10.09
C GLY A 27 9.29 0.11 11.05
N THR A 28 9.78 1.28 10.62
CA THR A 28 9.63 2.55 11.37
C THR A 28 8.17 2.84 11.63
N ILE A 29 7.32 2.69 10.61
CA ILE A 29 5.90 3.03 10.71
C ILE A 29 5.11 2.03 11.54
N ILE A 30 5.42 0.73 11.42
CA ILE A 30 4.88 -0.29 12.34
C ILE A 30 5.28 0.05 13.79
N GLY A 31 6.53 0.43 14.03
CA GLY A 31 7.00 0.81 15.37
C GLY A 31 6.33 2.05 15.93
N VAL A 32 6.17 3.07 15.09
CA VAL A 32 5.46 4.29 15.45
C VAL A 32 4.00 3.99 15.82
N VAL A 33 3.30 3.14 15.06
CA VAL A 33 1.91 2.74 15.38
C VAL A 33 1.83 1.96 16.69
N ILE A 34 2.72 1.00 16.92
CA ILE A 34 2.76 0.21 18.17
C ILE A 34 3.03 1.12 19.37
N THR A 35 4.03 2.00 19.27
CA THR A 35 4.43 2.91 20.36
C THR A 35 3.37 3.98 20.64
N SER A 36 2.73 4.54 19.61
CA SER A 36 1.67 5.53 19.78
C SER A 36 0.42 4.91 20.40
N TRP A 37 0.02 3.72 19.94
CA TRP A 37 -1.14 3.03 20.52
C TRP A 37 -0.88 2.62 21.96
N TRP A 38 0.30 2.07 22.25
CA TRP A 38 0.68 1.74 23.63
C TRP A 38 0.68 2.97 24.54
N SER A 39 1.22 4.10 24.08
CA SER A 39 1.20 5.35 24.85
C SER A 39 -0.21 5.85 25.14
N ALA A 40 -1.12 5.76 24.15
CA ALA A 40 -2.53 6.14 24.32
C ALA A 40 -3.28 5.22 25.29
N VAL A 41 -2.98 3.91 25.30
CA VAL A 41 -3.57 2.96 26.25
C VAL A 41 -3.05 3.21 27.66
N GLN A 42 -1.74 3.41 27.84
CA GLN A 42 -1.14 3.69 29.15
C GLN A 42 -1.66 5.00 29.76
N TRP A 43 -1.80 6.04 28.95
CA TRP A 43 -2.37 7.30 29.41
C TRP A 43 -3.85 7.15 29.82
N SER A 44 -4.60 6.36 29.08
CA SER A 44 -6.00 6.05 29.37
C SER A 44 -6.17 5.25 30.67
N LEU A 45 -5.29 4.27 30.92
CA LEU A 45 -5.27 3.51 32.18
C LEU A 45 -5.01 4.40 33.41
N ALA A 46 -4.23 5.48 33.24
CA ALA A 46 -3.95 6.44 34.29
C ALA A 46 -5.12 7.40 34.58
N HIS A 47 -6.12 7.48 33.69
CA HIS A 47 -7.29 8.36 33.81
C HIS A 47 -8.60 7.56 33.62
N PRO A 48 -8.98 6.72 34.60
CA PRO A 48 -10.11 5.79 34.47
C PRO A 48 -11.49 6.46 34.42
N ASP A 49 -11.58 7.75 34.79
CA ASP A 49 -12.86 8.45 34.97
C ASP A 49 -13.52 8.93 33.65
N GLY A 50 -12.96 8.60 32.48
CA GLY A 50 -13.47 9.05 31.17
C GLY A 50 -13.47 8.00 30.07
N PRO A 51 -14.10 8.27 28.90
CA PRO A 51 -14.24 7.34 27.78
C PRO A 51 -12.94 7.11 26.98
N TYR A 52 -11.77 7.40 27.57
CA TYR A 52 -10.47 7.39 26.91
C TYR A 52 -10.03 5.99 26.50
N MET A 53 -10.47 4.94 27.21
CA MET A 53 -10.11 3.55 26.88
C MET A 53 -10.72 3.10 25.57
N LEU A 54 -12.01 3.41 25.39
CA LEU A 54 -12.71 3.11 24.16
C LEU A 54 -12.12 3.92 23.00
N ALA A 55 -11.83 5.21 23.21
CA ALA A 55 -11.21 6.08 22.20
C ALA A 55 -9.81 5.58 21.77
N SER A 56 -8.93 5.23 22.72
CA SER A 56 -7.60 4.68 22.43
C SER A 56 -7.67 3.37 21.65
N ASN A 57 -8.63 2.50 21.97
CA ASN A 57 -8.81 1.24 21.26
C ASN A 57 -9.34 1.43 19.84
N ILE A 58 -10.34 2.31 19.65
CA ILE A 58 -10.88 2.63 18.31
C ILE A 58 -9.80 3.26 17.42
N LEU A 59 -9.04 4.22 17.95
CA LEU A 59 -7.95 4.85 17.21
C LEU A 59 -6.84 3.83 16.90
N GLY A 60 -6.43 3.02 17.87
CA GLY A 60 -5.44 1.97 17.68
C GLY A 60 -5.85 0.94 16.63
N SER A 61 -7.07 0.41 16.71
CA SER A 61 -7.58 -0.57 15.74
C SER A 61 -7.65 0.02 14.33
N ASN A 62 -8.07 1.27 14.21
CA ASN A 62 -8.11 1.98 12.94
C ASN A 62 -6.69 2.16 12.37
N MET A 63 -5.74 2.60 13.16
CA MET A 63 -4.34 2.77 12.72
C MET A 63 -3.72 1.45 12.27
N VAL A 64 -3.91 0.37 13.02
CA VAL A 64 -3.45 -0.97 12.64
C VAL A 64 -4.12 -1.42 11.34
N GLY A 65 -5.41 -1.15 11.17
CA GLY A 65 -6.13 -1.41 9.92
C GLY A 65 -5.55 -0.64 8.74
N TYR A 66 -5.62 0.69 8.75
CA TYR A 66 -5.22 1.53 7.61
C TYR A 66 -3.72 1.47 7.33
N ILE A 67 -2.91 1.79 8.35
CA ILE A 67 -1.46 1.93 8.20
C ILE A 67 -0.82 0.55 8.11
N GLY A 68 -1.27 -0.40 8.93
CA GLY A 68 -0.73 -1.76 8.93
C GLY A 68 -1.00 -2.51 7.63
N ILE A 69 -2.22 -2.46 7.09
CA ILE A 69 -2.54 -3.13 5.80
C ILE A 69 -1.80 -2.47 4.64
N SER A 70 -1.79 -1.13 4.57
CA SER A 70 -1.00 -0.40 3.57
C SER A 70 0.47 -0.82 3.60
N THR A 71 1.07 -0.83 4.80
CA THR A 71 2.46 -1.22 5.00
C THR A 71 2.73 -2.67 4.60
N ALA A 72 1.83 -3.58 4.97
CA ALA A 72 1.92 -4.99 4.59
C ALA A 72 1.89 -5.16 3.07
N ILE A 73 0.98 -4.50 2.36
CA ILE A 73 0.86 -4.60 0.90
C ILE A 73 2.11 -4.03 0.23
N VAL A 74 2.59 -2.86 0.66
CA VAL A 74 3.75 -2.22 0.04
C VAL A 74 5.02 -3.05 0.24
N ILE A 75 5.34 -3.48 1.47
CA ILE A 75 6.49 -4.35 1.73
C ILE A 75 6.36 -5.65 0.93
N SER A 76 5.17 -6.26 0.92
CA SER A 76 4.93 -7.52 0.22
C SER A 76 5.12 -7.40 -1.29
N THR A 77 4.63 -6.32 -1.88
CA THR A 77 4.74 -6.08 -3.34
C THR A 77 6.17 -5.78 -3.75
N THR A 78 6.89 -4.95 -2.98
CA THR A 78 8.30 -4.64 -3.25
C THR A 78 9.20 -5.87 -3.11
N LEU A 79 9.03 -6.67 -2.04
CA LEU A 79 9.83 -7.90 -1.89
C LEU A 79 9.45 -8.97 -2.91
N GLY A 80 8.17 -9.10 -3.23
CA GLY A 80 7.72 -9.94 -4.34
C GLY A 80 8.40 -9.54 -5.65
N LEU A 81 8.51 -8.23 -5.91
CA LEU A 81 9.16 -7.67 -7.10
C LEU A 81 10.66 -7.96 -7.15
N THR A 82 11.40 -7.73 -6.06
CA THR A 82 12.85 -8.05 -6.00
C THR A 82 13.15 -9.50 -6.32
N VAL A 83 12.41 -10.42 -5.69
CA VAL A 83 12.58 -11.86 -5.96
C VAL A 83 12.23 -12.21 -7.41
N THR A 84 11.23 -11.54 -8.00
CA THR A 84 10.93 -11.75 -9.42
C THR A 84 11.99 -11.18 -10.35
N ALA A 85 12.64 -10.07 -9.99
CA ALA A 85 13.72 -9.48 -10.79
C ALA A 85 14.92 -10.45 -10.92
N GLN A 86 15.16 -11.27 -9.89
CA GLN A 86 16.26 -12.23 -9.85
C GLN A 86 15.93 -13.60 -10.47
N GLN A 87 14.76 -13.76 -11.09
CA GLN A 87 14.31 -15.06 -11.61
C GLN A 87 15.30 -15.68 -12.62
N ARG A 88 16.00 -14.86 -13.41
CA ARG A 88 16.99 -15.34 -14.39
C ARG A 88 18.19 -15.98 -13.69
N SER A 89 18.75 -15.33 -12.67
CA SER A 89 19.85 -15.88 -11.87
C SER A 89 19.44 -17.18 -11.18
N HIS A 90 18.24 -17.22 -10.60
CA HIS A 90 17.70 -18.42 -9.96
C HIS A 90 17.41 -19.55 -10.96
N ALA A 91 17.07 -19.23 -12.21
CA ALA A 91 16.88 -20.21 -13.26
C ALA A 91 18.21 -20.84 -13.71
N LEU A 92 19.30 -20.06 -13.77
CA LEU A 92 20.65 -20.59 -14.04
C LEU A 92 21.08 -21.62 -12.97
N TRP A 93 20.73 -21.39 -11.70
CA TRP A 93 20.99 -22.36 -10.62
C TRP A 93 20.27 -23.69 -10.85
N LYS A 94 19.07 -23.67 -11.45
CA LYS A 94 18.37 -24.92 -11.82
C LYS A 94 19.05 -25.66 -12.94
N VAL A 95 19.53 -24.95 -13.97
CA VAL A 95 20.30 -25.56 -15.07
C VAL A 95 21.57 -26.24 -14.54
N LEU A 96 22.16 -25.69 -13.47
CA LEU A 96 23.30 -26.30 -12.76
C LEU A 96 22.89 -27.45 -11.79
N GLY A 97 21.63 -27.88 -11.80
CA GLY A 97 21.13 -29.02 -11.02
C GLY A 97 20.72 -28.70 -9.57
N ILE A 98 20.60 -27.42 -9.17
CA ILE A 98 20.17 -27.09 -7.81
C ILE A 98 18.66 -27.32 -7.66
N PRO A 99 18.20 -28.14 -6.68
CA PRO A 99 16.79 -28.47 -6.54
C PRO A 99 15.95 -27.26 -6.13
N GLY A 100 14.74 -27.14 -6.70
CA GLY A 100 13.84 -26.00 -6.45
C GLY A 100 13.49 -25.75 -4.97
N ARG A 101 13.45 -26.80 -4.14
CA ARG A 101 13.26 -26.67 -2.68
C ARG A 101 14.39 -25.88 -2.02
N ARG A 102 15.64 -26.09 -2.47
CA ARG A 102 16.82 -25.40 -1.96
C ARG A 102 16.82 -23.93 -2.38
N ILE A 103 16.47 -23.65 -3.64
CA ILE A 103 16.31 -22.27 -4.15
C ILE A 103 15.25 -21.52 -3.35
N ARG A 104 14.08 -22.15 -3.12
CA ARG A 104 13.02 -21.56 -2.29
C ARG A 104 13.51 -21.22 -0.89
N SER A 105 14.24 -22.12 -0.24
CA SER A 105 14.76 -21.90 1.11
C SER A 105 15.77 -20.75 1.15
N VAL A 106 16.67 -20.67 0.16
CA VAL A 106 17.64 -19.57 0.02
C VAL A 106 16.93 -18.23 -0.13
N ILE A 107 15.96 -18.12 -1.04
CA ILE A 107 15.19 -16.89 -1.26
C ILE A 107 14.44 -16.48 0.02
N LEU A 108 13.78 -17.43 0.69
CA LEU A 108 13.06 -17.14 1.93
C LEU A 108 13.99 -16.66 3.05
N TRP A 109 15.20 -17.22 3.14
CA TRP A 109 16.23 -16.75 4.06
C TRP A 109 16.70 -15.34 3.74
N GLN A 110 16.92 -15.00 2.47
CA GLN A 110 17.31 -13.65 2.07
C GLN A 110 16.21 -12.64 2.40
N VAL A 111 14.96 -12.95 2.05
CA VAL A 111 13.80 -12.10 2.35
C VAL A 111 13.61 -11.95 3.86
N CYS A 112 13.77 -13.03 4.62
CA CYS A 112 13.70 -12.99 6.08
C CYS A 112 14.83 -12.13 6.67
N ALA A 113 16.06 -12.28 6.19
CA ALA A 113 17.20 -11.47 6.63
C ALA A 113 16.97 -9.98 6.36
N VAL A 114 16.48 -9.62 5.17
CA VAL A 114 16.14 -8.22 4.84
C VAL A 114 15.00 -7.72 5.71
N GLY A 115 13.99 -8.54 5.98
CA GLY A 115 12.89 -8.18 6.88
C GLY A 115 13.35 -7.98 8.34
N LEU A 116 14.26 -8.82 8.84
CA LEU A 116 14.84 -8.70 10.18
C LEU A 116 15.72 -7.45 10.31
N VAL A 117 16.62 -7.22 9.35
CA VAL A 117 17.50 -6.04 9.36
C VAL A 117 16.68 -4.76 9.16
N GLY A 118 15.73 -4.75 8.22
CA GLY A 118 14.83 -3.63 8.01
C GLY A 118 13.94 -3.36 9.22
N GLY A 119 13.41 -4.40 9.86
CA GLY A 119 12.61 -4.27 11.09
C GLY A 119 13.43 -3.78 12.29
N LEU A 120 14.71 -4.16 12.38
CA LEU A 120 15.62 -3.68 13.42
C LEU A 120 15.95 -2.20 13.21
N LEU A 121 16.40 -1.82 12.01
CA LEU A 121 16.68 -0.43 11.66
C LEU A 121 15.43 0.44 11.80
N GLY A 122 14.28 -0.06 11.35
CA GLY A 122 13.00 0.61 11.47
C GLY A 122 12.56 0.77 12.91
N GLY A 123 12.67 -0.28 13.73
CA GLY A 123 12.37 -0.22 15.17
C GLY A 123 13.25 0.78 15.92
N LEU A 124 14.54 0.87 15.58
CA LEU A 124 15.46 1.86 16.14
C LEU A 124 15.09 3.29 15.71
N LEU A 125 14.74 3.49 14.43
CA LEU A 125 14.27 4.78 13.91
C LEU A 125 12.90 5.18 14.47
N ALA A 126 12.05 4.20 14.84
CA ALA A 126 10.75 4.48 15.44
C ALA A 126 10.89 5.19 16.80
N LEU A 127 11.98 4.99 17.54
CA LEU A 127 12.17 5.62 18.85
C LEU A 127 12.17 7.16 18.79
N PRO A 128 13.01 7.83 17.96
CA PRO A 128 12.94 9.27 17.79
C PRO A 128 11.68 9.71 17.02
N THR A 129 11.23 8.93 16.03
CA THR A 129 10.09 9.31 15.19
C THR A 129 8.76 9.26 15.97
N ALA A 130 8.60 8.35 16.93
CA ALA A 130 7.39 8.24 17.74
C ALA A 130 7.08 9.54 18.50
N ARG A 131 8.12 10.24 18.97
CA ARG A 131 7.94 11.54 19.64
C ARG A 131 7.41 12.61 18.70
N VAL A 132 7.96 12.69 17.50
CA VAL A 132 7.50 13.64 16.46
C VAL A 132 6.08 13.27 16.01
N TYR A 133 5.79 11.97 15.91
CA TYR A 133 4.48 11.47 15.51
C TYR A 133 3.40 11.76 16.56
N LEU A 134 3.70 11.68 17.85
CA LEU A 134 2.73 12.06 18.88
C LEU A 134 2.33 13.55 18.81
N LEU A 135 3.16 14.42 18.21
CA LEU A 135 2.76 15.81 17.95
C LEU A 135 1.61 15.90 16.93
N THR A 136 1.46 14.94 16.02
CA THR A 136 0.33 14.91 15.07
C THR A 136 -0.96 14.51 15.75
N TRP A 137 -0.90 13.83 16.92
CA TRP A 137 -2.09 13.46 17.68
C TRP A 137 -2.77 14.65 18.36
N ARG A 138 -2.10 15.81 18.45
CA ARG A 138 -2.71 17.08 18.87
C ARG A 138 -3.93 17.44 18.03
N GLU A 139 -3.98 16.98 16.79
CA GLU A 139 -5.14 17.18 15.94
C GLU A 139 -6.40 16.44 16.41
N PHE A 140 -6.29 15.38 17.23
CA PHE A 140 -7.47 14.64 17.67
C PHE A 140 -8.27 15.35 18.76
N SER A 141 -7.72 16.34 19.48
CA SER A 141 -8.35 17.07 20.61
C SER A 141 -8.95 16.20 21.74
N LEU A 142 -8.80 14.87 21.65
CA LEU A 142 -9.32 13.85 22.58
C LEU A 142 -8.35 13.51 23.71
N PHE A 143 -7.06 13.78 23.50
CA PHE A 143 -5.98 13.56 24.46
C PHE A 143 -5.34 14.89 24.83
N SER A 144 -4.69 14.94 25.99
CA SER A 144 -3.88 16.09 26.39
C SER A 144 -2.80 16.39 25.32
N ASP A 145 -2.50 17.68 25.11
CA ASP A 145 -1.51 18.16 24.14
C ASP A 145 -0.10 17.60 24.36
N ASP A 146 0.17 17.10 25.57
CA ASP A 146 1.41 16.47 26.00
C ASP A 146 1.19 15.00 26.42
N LEU A 147 0.79 14.16 25.46
CA LEU A 147 0.71 12.72 25.69
C LEU A 147 2.11 12.16 26.04
N PRO A 148 2.31 11.55 27.22
CA PRO A 148 3.62 11.04 27.61
C PRO A 148 4.02 9.86 26.73
N LEU A 149 5.23 9.92 26.17
CA LEU A 149 5.80 8.81 25.40
C LEU A 149 6.11 7.64 26.34
N SER A 150 5.34 6.57 26.22
CA SER A 150 5.60 5.32 26.95
C SER A 150 6.20 4.31 25.98
N MET A 151 7.48 3.97 26.16
CA MET A 151 8.14 2.98 25.30
C MET A 151 7.83 1.55 25.78
N PRO A 152 7.10 0.73 25.00
CA PRO A 152 6.92 -0.68 25.33
C PRO A 152 8.24 -1.43 25.16
N PHE A 153 8.63 -2.23 26.16
CA PHE A 153 9.83 -3.09 26.09
C PHE A 153 9.77 -4.09 24.91
N PHE A 154 8.55 -4.51 24.54
CA PHE A 154 8.30 -5.41 23.42
C PHE A 154 8.18 -4.69 22.07
N GLY A 155 8.23 -3.34 22.03
CA GLY A 155 8.02 -2.55 20.82
C GLY A 155 8.97 -2.95 19.69
N VAL A 156 10.28 -2.87 19.94
CA VAL A 156 11.31 -3.20 18.93
C VAL A 156 11.28 -4.70 18.54
N PRO A 157 11.17 -5.66 19.48
CA PRO A 157 10.96 -7.06 19.10
C PRO A 157 9.72 -7.30 18.23
N ALA A 158 8.61 -6.65 18.54
CA ALA A 158 7.37 -6.76 17.79
C ALA A 158 7.49 -6.16 16.38
N THR A 159 8.17 -5.01 16.22
CA THR A 159 8.41 -4.44 14.88
C THR A 159 9.25 -5.36 14.02
N ILE A 160 10.34 -5.91 14.58
CA ILE A 160 11.20 -6.87 13.88
C ILE A 160 10.38 -8.06 13.39
N LEU A 161 9.56 -8.64 14.28
CA LEU A 161 8.74 -9.81 13.97
C LEU A 161 7.70 -9.51 12.89
N VAL A 162 6.95 -8.41 13.01
CA VAL A 162 5.90 -8.04 12.06
C VAL A 162 6.49 -7.66 10.69
N THR A 163 7.58 -6.89 10.65
CA THR A 163 8.26 -6.54 9.40
C THR A 163 8.85 -7.77 8.71
N ALA A 164 9.46 -8.69 9.46
CA ALA A 164 9.94 -9.96 8.93
C ALA A 164 8.80 -10.83 8.40
N LEU A 165 7.67 -10.88 9.12
CA LEU A 165 6.48 -11.61 8.69
C LEU A 165 5.94 -11.07 7.36
N PHE A 166 5.70 -9.75 7.25
CA PHE A 166 5.25 -9.13 6.01
C PHE A 166 6.24 -9.35 4.87
N SER A 167 7.53 -9.31 5.18
CA SER A 167 8.58 -9.55 4.20
C SER A 167 8.50 -10.97 3.63
N VAL A 168 8.45 -11.97 4.51
CA VAL A 168 8.34 -13.38 4.15
C VAL A 168 7.05 -13.66 3.38
N LEU A 169 5.91 -13.10 3.81
CA LEU A 169 4.63 -13.21 3.10
C LEU A 169 4.70 -12.67 1.67
N GLY A 170 5.36 -11.53 1.45
CA GLY A 170 5.64 -10.98 0.12
C GLY A 170 6.52 -11.87 -0.74
N GLY A 171 7.62 -12.37 -0.17
CA GLY A 171 8.59 -13.22 -0.86
C GLY A 171 8.08 -14.62 -1.16
N LEU A 172 7.19 -15.19 -0.33
CA LEU A 172 6.69 -16.56 -0.44
C LEU A 172 6.09 -16.88 -1.82
N GLY A 173 5.27 -15.98 -2.34
CA GLY A 173 4.62 -16.16 -3.65
C GLY A 173 5.60 -16.11 -4.82
N ALA A 174 6.66 -15.32 -4.72
CA ALA A 174 7.71 -15.22 -5.72
C ALA A 174 8.71 -16.38 -5.61
N ALA A 175 9.10 -16.77 -4.40
CA ALA A 175 9.99 -17.89 -4.12
C ALA A 175 9.40 -19.23 -4.59
N ARG A 176 8.09 -19.46 -4.37
CA ARG A 176 7.40 -20.65 -4.90
C ARG A 176 7.39 -20.68 -6.43
N ARG A 177 7.21 -19.53 -7.08
CA ARG A 177 7.26 -19.43 -8.56
C ARG A 177 8.66 -19.76 -9.06
N ALA A 178 9.71 -19.14 -8.50
CA ALA A 178 11.10 -19.43 -8.85
C ALA A 178 11.43 -20.93 -8.72
N ALA A 179 10.95 -21.57 -7.65
CA ALA A 179 11.14 -23.00 -7.42
C ALA A 179 10.42 -23.91 -8.43
N ASN A 180 9.33 -23.47 -9.05
CA ASN A 180 8.46 -24.31 -9.89
C ASN A 180 8.56 -24.04 -11.41
N ILE A 181 9.31 -23.04 -11.87
CA ILE A 181 9.53 -22.80 -13.32
C ILE A 181 10.22 -24.01 -13.97
N PRO A 182 9.63 -24.65 -15.01
CA PRO A 182 10.25 -25.76 -15.75
C PRO A 182 11.50 -25.30 -16.51
N GLU A 183 12.55 -26.12 -16.50
CA GLU A 183 13.89 -25.80 -17.01
C GLU A 183 13.90 -25.39 -18.50
N MET A 184 13.02 -25.97 -19.32
CA MET A 184 12.92 -25.60 -20.74
C MET A 184 12.24 -24.25 -21.01
N GLN A 185 11.44 -23.71 -20.07
CA GLN A 185 10.86 -22.37 -20.19
C GLN A 185 11.86 -21.27 -19.79
N ALA A 186 12.89 -21.61 -19.01
CA ALA A 186 13.95 -20.68 -18.66
C ALA A 186 14.86 -20.31 -19.84
N LEU A 187 14.94 -21.19 -20.86
CA LEU A 187 15.78 -21.00 -22.06
C LEU A 187 15.01 -20.41 -23.26
N ARG A 188 13.68 -20.51 -23.29
CA ARG A 188 12.86 -20.23 -24.49
C ARG A 188 12.28 -18.80 -24.53
N GLU A 189 13.09 -17.81 -24.21
CA GLU A 189 12.69 -16.42 -23.93
C GLU A 189 11.93 -16.24 -22.61
N ALA A 190 12.40 -15.25 -21.82
CA ALA A 190 11.75 -14.65 -20.67
C ALA A 190 10.44 -13.94 -21.08
N SER A 191 9.47 -14.69 -21.60
CA SER A 191 8.13 -14.20 -21.89
C SER A 191 7.50 -13.75 -20.57
N SER A 192 7.23 -12.44 -20.48
CA SER A 192 6.71 -11.77 -19.29
C SER A 192 5.68 -12.65 -18.56
N PRO A 193 5.87 -12.99 -17.27
CA PRO A 193 4.96 -13.88 -16.57
C PRO A 193 3.52 -13.40 -16.71
N ARG A 194 2.63 -14.21 -17.30
CA ARG A 194 1.20 -13.90 -17.37
C ARG A 194 0.68 -13.75 -15.94
N THR A 195 0.23 -12.55 -15.57
CA THR A 195 -0.45 -12.30 -14.29
C THR A 195 -1.80 -13.00 -14.28
N ARG A 196 -1.85 -14.20 -13.72
CA ARG A 196 -3.13 -14.83 -13.33
C ARG A 196 -3.44 -14.46 -11.89
N THR A 197 -4.68 -14.05 -11.63
CA THR A 197 -5.19 -13.87 -10.27
C THR A 197 -5.31 -15.24 -9.61
N LYS A 198 -4.80 -15.36 -8.39
CA LYS A 198 -4.81 -16.61 -7.63
C LYS A 198 -6.14 -16.79 -6.90
N LEU A 199 -6.54 -18.03 -6.65
CA LEU A 199 -7.77 -18.33 -5.90
C LEU A 199 -7.79 -17.66 -4.52
N TRP A 200 -6.66 -17.62 -3.80
CA TRP A 200 -6.58 -16.93 -2.50
C TRP A 200 -6.84 -15.42 -2.60
N GLN A 201 -6.47 -14.78 -3.72
CA GLN A 201 -6.75 -13.35 -3.94
C GLN A 201 -8.25 -13.11 -4.14
N TRP A 202 -8.94 -14.06 -4.78
CA TRP A 202 -10.40 -14.05 -4.87
C TRP A 202 -11.06 -14.27 -3.52
N ILE A 203 -10.55 -15.20 -2.71
CA ILE A 203 -11.05 -15.42 -1.34
C ILE A 203 -10.86 -14.17 -0.49
N ALA A 204 -9.68 -13.56 -0.52
CA ALA A 204 -9.39 -12.32 0.21
C ALA A 204 -10.27 -11.16 -0.27
N ALA A 205 -10.42 -10.98 -1.58
CA ALA A 205 -11.33 -9.97 -2.13
C ALA A 205 -12.79 -10.23 -1.78
N GLY A 206 -13.24 -11.49 -1.83
CA GLY A 206 -14.56 -11.91 -1.40
C GLY A 206 -14.83 -11.57 0.07
N PHE A 207 -13.85 -11.82 0.94
CA PHE A 207 -13.93 -11.46 2.36
C PHE A 207 -14.17 -9.95 2.56
N PHE A 208 -13.50 -9.09 1.80
CA PHE A 208 -13.72 -7.63 1.86
C PHE A 208 -14.99 -7.17 1.12
N LEU A 209 -15.49 -7.92 0.13
CA LEU A 209 -16.75 -7.60 -0.55
C LEU A 209 -18.00 -7.99 0.26
N ILE A 210 -17.91 -8.97 1.15
CA ILE A 210 -19.01 -9.34 2.05
C ILE A 210 -19.54 -8.12 2.83
N PRO A 211 -18.73 -7.35 3.58
CA PRO A 211 -19.23 -6.18 4.30
C PRO A 211 -19.72 -5.07 3.36
N VAL A 212 -19.15 -4.91 2.16
CA VAL A 212 -19.63 -3.95 1.15
C VAL A 212 -21.09 -4.19 0.77
N ILE A 213 -21.52 -5.46 0.74
CA ILE A 213 -22.89 -5.84 0.41
C ILE A 213 -23.77 -5.92 1.66
N LEU A 214 -23.24 -6.49 2.75
CA LEU A 214 -24.00 -6.74 3.97
C LEU A 214 -24.37 -5.46 4.73
N ILE A 215 -23.46 -4.48 4.79
CA ILE A 215 -23.67 -3.23 5.54
C ILE A 215 -24.86 -2.42 5.00
N PRO A 216 -24.98 -2.14 3.68
CA PRO A 216 -26.17 -1.48 3.13
C PRO A 216 -27.46 -2.25 3.39
N ILE A 217 -27.44 -3.58 3.32
CA ILE A 217 -28.60 -4.43 3.62
C ILE A 217 -28.99 -4.23 5.09
N LEU A 218 -28.09 -4.46 6.03
CA LEU A 218 -28.37 -4.35 7.46
C LEU A 218 -28.93 -2.98 7.87
N ILE A 219 -28.48 -1.89 7.22
CA ILE A 219 -28.92 -0.52 7.55
C ILE A 219 -30.27 -0.14 6.92
N ASN A 220 -30.63 -0.74 5.78
CA ASN A 220 -31.91 -0.48 5.12
C ASN A 220 -33.01 -1.48 5.50
N PHE A 221 -32.68 -2.61 6.13
CA PHE A 221 -33.65 -3.54 6.69
C PHE A 221 -34.09 -3.10 8.10
N ALA A 222 -35.40 -3.14 8.37
CA ALA A 222 -36.00 -2.62 9.60
C ALA A 222 -35.43 -3.32 10.87
N PRO A 223 -35.05 -2.56 11.91
CA PRO A 223 -34.49 -3.10 13.17
C PRO A 223 -35.45 -4.03 13.92
N GLU A 224 -36.75 -3.99 13.59
CA GLU A 224 -37.80 -4.84 14.18
C GLU A 224 -37.62 -6.34 13.88
N THR A 225 -36.83 -6.72 12.88
CA THR A 225 -36.62 -8.14 12.50
C THR A 225 -35.39 -8.79 13.13
N LEU A 226 -34.47 -7.99 13.71
CA LEU A 226 -33.23 -8.48 14.33
C LEU A 226 -33.25 -8.42 15.86
N GLN A 227 -34.25 -7.76 16.46
CA GLN A 227 -34.58 -7.97 17.87
C GLN A 227 -35.26 -9.33 18.01
N SER A 228 -34.48 -10.40 18.09
CA SER A 228 -35.00 -11.62 18.73
C SER A 228 -35.34 -11.25 20.16
N ASP A 229 -36.56 -11.54 20.59
CA ASP A 229 -37.15 -11.38 21.93
C ASP A 229 -36.37 -12.10 23.08
N ASN A 230 -35.13 -12.52 22.82
CA ASN A 230 -34.28 -13.37 23.66
C ASN A 230 -32.98 -12.69 24.14
N THR A 231 -32.79 -11.37 23.96
CA THR A 231 -31.68 -10.68 24.63
C THR A 231 -32.04 -10.48 26.11
N PRO A 232 -31.35 -11.13 27.06
CA PRO A 232 -31.65 -10.94 28.48
C PRO A 232 -31.45 -9.47 28.85
N ARG A 233 -32.54 -8.79 29.20
CA ARG A 233 -32.53 -7.42 29.74
C ARG A 233 -31.66 -7.40 30.99
N MET A 234 -30.42 -6.93 30.87
CA MET A 234 -29.57 -6.67 32.03
C MET A 234 -30.13 -5.45 32.77
N PRO A 235 -30.54 -5.56 34.06
CA PRO A 235 -31.30 -4.51 34.75
C PRO A 235 -30.55 -3.19 34.99
N ASN A 236 -29.22 -3.15 34.80
CA ASN A 236 -28.36 -2.07 35.28
C ASN A 236 -27.45 -1.43 34.21
N LEU A 237 -27.71 -1.66 32.92
CA LEU A 237 -27.01 -0.94 31.84
C LEU A 237 -27.92 0.19 31.33
N PRO A 238 -27.42 1.44 31.18
CA PRO A 238 -28.20 2.52 30.60
C PRO A 238 -28.71 2.09 29.22
N ALA A 239 -29.97 2.38 28.88
CA ALA A 239 -30.64 1.90 27.67
C ALA A 239 -29.84 2.15 26.37
N LYS A 240 -29.00 3.20 26.34
CA LYS A 240 -28.03 3.52 25.27
C LYS A 240 -26.91 2.50 25.03
N ALA A 241 -26.73 1.52 25.92
CA ALA A 241 -25.66 0.52 25.81
C ALA A 241 -26.14 -0.81 25.16
N ASN A 242 -27.45 -0.99 24.96
CA ASN A 242 -28.04 -2.27 24.53
C ASN A 242 -28.35 -2.35 23.02
N SER A 243 -28.19 -1.25 22.29
CA SER A 243 -28.20 -1.19 20.83
C SER A 243 -27.00 -0.37 20.37
N PRO A 244 -26.21 -0.82 19.39
CA PRO A 244 -25.46 0.13 18.59
C PRO A 244 -26.52 0.99 17.89
N ASP A 245 -26.71 2.23 18.34
CA ASP A 245 -27.67 3.15 17.75
C ASP A 245 -27.22 3.51 16.32
N PHE A 246 -27.48 2.63 15.36
CA PHE A 246 -27.29 2.86 13.93
C PHE A 246 -28.30 3.87 13.36
N GLU A 247 -29.05 4.57 14.22
CA GLU A 247 -30.11 5.49 13.82
C GLU A 247 -29.58 6.88 13.44
N SER A 248 -28.43 7.31 13.98
CA SER A 248 -27.94 8.66 13.71
C SER A 248 -27.48 8.80 12.24
N PRO A 249 -27.88 9.87 11.52
CA PRO A 249 -27.41 10.12 10.16
C PRO A 249 -25.88 10.14 10.04
N GLY A 250 -25.19 10.57 11.09
CA GLY A 250 -23.73 10.59 11.18
C GLY A 250 -23.08 9.21 11.23
N ASP A 251 -23.58 8.30 12.07
CA ASP A 251 -23.04 6.93 12.16
C ASP A 251 -23.26 6.16 10.86
N ARG A 252 -24.42 6.37 10.23
CA ARG A 252 -24.72 5.83 8.90
C ARG A 252 -23.79 6.38 7.82
N ALA A 253 -23.43 7.67 7.88
CA ALA A 253 -22.45 8.29 6.99
C ALA A 253 -21.05 7.69 7.16
N VAL A 254 -20.60 7.48 8.41
CA VAL A 254 -19.29 6.88 8.73
C VAL A 254 -19.22 5.44 8.21
N LEU A 255 -20.27 4.65 8.45
CA LEU A 255 -20.37 3.28 7.94
C LEU A 255 -20.40 3.23 6.41
N GLY A 256 -21.13 4.16 5.78
CA GLY A 256 -21.14 4.29 4.33
C GLY A 256 -19.80 4.71 3.74
N GLY A 257 -19.07 5.62 4.39
CA GLY A 257 -17.67 5.88 4.02
C GLY A 257 -16.79 4.64 4.16
N GLY A 258 -17.01 3.84 5.21
CA GLY A 258 -16.28 2.58 5.45
C GLY A 258 -16.42 1.56 4.31
N ILE A 259 -17.50 1.62 3.53
CA ILE A 259 -17.66 0.78 2.33
C ILE A 259 -16.56 1.07 1.30
N GLY A 260 -16.20 2.34 1.12
CA GLY A 260 -15.12 2.73 0.22
C GLY A 260 -13.78 2.08 0.58
N LEU A 261 -13.51 1.91 1.87
CA LEU A 261 -12.32 1.24 2.39
C LEU A 261 -12.31 -0.24 2.00
N MET A 262 -13.40 -0.93 2.32
CA MET A 262 -13.55 -2.36 2.04
C MET A 262 -13.48 -2.64 0.54
N ALA A 263 -14.13 -1.79 -0.27
CA ALA A 263 -14.05 -1.85 -1.73
C ALA A 263 -12.62 -1.59 -2.25
N THR A 264 -11.91 -0.61 -1.67
CA THR A 264 -10.50 -0.33 -2.01
C THR A 264 -9.63 -1.55 -1.76
N LEU A 265 -9.75 -2.17 -0.58
CA LEU A 265 -8.99 -3.37 -0.24
C LEU A 265 -9.31 -4.51 -1.19
N ALA A 266 -10.59 -4.82 -1.40
CA ALA A 266 -11.02 -5.86 -2.35
C ALA A 266 -10.43 -5.63 -3.74
N ALA A 267 -10.47 -4.40 -4.22
CA ALA A 267 -9.96 -4.01 -5.53
C ALA A 267 -8.43 -4.13 -5.64
N LEU A 268 -7.68 -3.83 -4.57
CA LEU A 268 -6.23 -3.99 -4.51
C LEU A 268 -5.79 -5.47 -4.43
N PHE A 269 -6.63 -6.38 -3.94
CA PHE A 269 -6.36 -7.82 -3.98
C PHE A 269 -6.47 -8.41 -5.40
N ILE A 270 -7.23 -7.76 -6.30
CA ILE A 270 -7.42 -8.18 -7.69
C ILE A 270 -6.94 -7.10 -8.69
N PRO A 271 -5.65 -6.71 -8.67
CA PRO A 271 -5.13 -5.59 -9.46
C PRO A 271 -5.21 -5.83 -10.97
N ASN A 272 -5.24 -7.09 -11.40
CA ASN A 272 -5.39 -7.46 -12.81
C ASN A 272 -6.80 -7.18 -13.37
N TRP A 273 -7.81 -7.08 -12.51
CA TRP A 273 -9.19 -6.76 -12.90
C TRP A 273 -9.57 -5.31 -12.61
N THR A 274 -8.81 -4.61 -11.78
CA THR A 274 -9.10 -3.23 -11.40
C THR A 274 -8.13 -2.26 -12.07
N LEU A 275 -6.84 -2.35 -11.76
CA LEU A 275 -5.82 -1.43 -12.26
C LEU A 275 -5.48 -1.63 -13.74
N ARG A 276 -5.47 -2.87 -14.23
CA ARG A 276 -5.15 -3.16 -15.64
C ARG A 276 -6.18 -2.58 -16.63
N PRO A 277 -7.50 -2.83 -16.50
CA PRO A 277 -8.47 -2.21 -17.41
C PRO A 277 -8.49 -0.70 -17.25
N LEU A 278 -8.31 -0.17 -16.03
CA LEU A 278 -8.18 1.27 -15.80
C LEU A 278 -7.01 1.84 -16.63
N LEU A 279 -5.82 1.25 -16.52
CA LEU A 279 -4.64 1.64 -17.30
C LEU A 279 -4.92 1.62 -18.81
N ILE A 280 -5.56 0.57 -19.31
CA ILE A 280 -5.87 0.44 -20.74
C ILE A 280 -6.90 1.49 -21.18
N GLY A 281 -7.93 1.71 -20.37
CA GLY A 281 -9.04 2.63 -20.62
C GLY A 281 -8.56 4.06 -20.74
N TRP A 282 -8.01 4.63 -19.68
CA TRP A 282 -7.64 6.06 -19.68
C TRP A 282 -6.49 6.35 -20.66
N THR A 283 -5.51 5.46 -20.82
CA THR A 283 -4.41 5.66 -21.79
C THR A 283 -4.88 5.61 -23.24
N SER A 284 -6.07 5.04 -23.51
CA SER A 284 -6.65 5.03 -24.86
C SER A 284 -7.23 6.38 -25.29
N LEU A 285 -7.59 7.24 -24.32
CA LEU A 285 -8.16 8.57 -24.58
C LEU A 285 -7.14 9.55 -25.18
N ILE A 286 -5.84 9.32 -24.95
CA ILE A 286 -4.77 10.20 -25.44
C ILE A 286 -4.24 9.66 -26.80
N PRO A 287 -4.39 10.44 -27.90
CA PRO A 287 -3.97 10.02 -29.24
C PRO A 287 -2.47 9.72 -29.35
N GLY A 288 -2.12 8.66 -30.10
CA GLY A 288 -0.77 8.13 -30.25
C GLY A 288 0.22 8.92 -31.12
N ARG A 289 0.04 10.23 -31.31
CA ARG A 289 0.82 10.99 -32.31
C ARG A 289 2.29 11.20 -31.92
N ASN A 290 2.62 11.15 -30.62
CA ASN A 290 3.99 11.29 -30.13
C ASN A 290 4.65 9.90 -29.95
N PRO A 291 5.82 9.63 -30.56
CA PRO A 291 6.52 8.35 -30.43
C PRO A 291 6.88 7.99 -28.99
N ALA A 292 7.19 8.97 -28.13
CA ALA A 292 7.48 8.74 -26.73
C ALA A 292 6.26 8.22 -25.95
N TRP A 293 5.07 8.77 -26.24
CA TRP A 293 3.80 8.33 -25.66
C TRP A 293 3.41 6.94 -26.15
N PHE A 294 3.55 6.68 -27.45
CA PHE A 294 3.28 5.36 -28.03
C PHE A 294 4.15 4.28 -27.39
N ALA A 295 5.47 4.51 -27.30
CA ALA A 295 6.41 3.58 -26.67
C ALA A 295 6.10 3.36 -25.18
N ALA A 296 5.82 4.44 -24.44
CA ALA A 296 5.48 4.36 -23.02
C ALA A 296 4.20 3.54 -22.78
N ARG A 297 3.16 3.81 -23.57
CA ARG A 297 1.88 3.10 -23.49
C ARG A 297 2.00 1.63 -23.90
N ALA A 298 2.78 1.32 -24.93
CA ALA A 298 3.02 -0.05 -25.37
C ALA A 298 3.75 -0.86 -24.30
N ASN A 299 4.82 -0.31 -23.72
CA ASN A 299 5.58 -0.92 -22.64
C ASN A 299 4.73 -1.16 -21.39
N ALA A 300 3.94 -0.15 -20.98
CA ALA A 300 3.05 -0.24 -19.83
C ALA A 300 1.99 -1.35 -19.97
N ARG A 301 1.51 -1.62 -21.20
CA ARG A 301 0.54 -2.68 -21.49
C ARG A 301 1.17 -4.06 -21.58
N HIS A 302 2.33 -4.16 -22.21
CA HIS A 302 3.00 -5.45 -22.45
C HIS A 302 3.55 -6.04 -21.15
N ARG A 303 4.14 -5.21 -20.28
CA ARG A 303 4.73 -5.61 -18.99
C ARG A 303 3.75 -5.55 -17.81
N SER A 304 2.53 -6.04 -18.03
CA SER A 304 1.42 -5.96 -17.06
C SER A 304 1.75 -6.43 -15.63
N ALA A 305 2.64 -7.40 -15.45
CA ALA A 305 3.05 -7.86 -14.11
C ALA A 305 3.84 -6.80 -13.32
N PHE A 306 4.79 -6.16 -13.99
CA PHE A 306 5.71 -5.19 -13.40
C PHE A 306 5.05 -3.81 -13.25
N SER A 307 4.13 -3.46 -14.15
CA SER A 307 3.36 -2.21 -14.04
C SER A 307 2.45 -2.24 -12.82
N LEU A 308 1.75 -3.35 -12.54
CA LEU A 308 0.85 -3.46 -11.39
C LEU A 308 1.56 -3.28 -10.05
N THR A 309 2.73 -3.88 -9.85
CA THR A 309 3.52 -3.67 -8.61
C THR A 309 3.96 -2.23 -8.43
N THR A 310 4.10 -1.47 -9.53
CA THR A 310 4.49 -0.07 -9.50
C THR A 310 3.30 0.87 -9.28
N ILE A 311 2.11 0.50 -9.76
CA ILE A 311 0.87 1.28 -9.60
C ILE A 311 0.31 1.19 -8.18
N VAL A 312 0.39 0.00 -7.56
CA VAL A 312 -0.23 -0.29 -6.25
C VAL A 312 0.17 0.69 -5.14
N PRO A 313 1.45 1.07 -4.94
CA PRO A 313 1.82 2.03 -3.91
C PRO A 313 1.13 3.39 -4.10
N PHE A 314 1.13 3.95 -5.32
CA PHE A 314 0.43 5.22 -5.59
C PHE A 314 -1.09 5.09 -5.41
N ALA A 315 -1.66 3.95 -5.83
CA ALA A 315 -3.07 3.65 -5.63
C ALA A 315 -3.42 3.63 -4.13
N ILE A 316 -2.61 2.98 -3.30
CA ILE A 316 -2.77 2.95 -1.84
C ILE A 316 -2.65 4.37 -1.26
N ALA A 317 -1.63 5.13 -1.66
CA ALA A 317 -1.39 6.47 -1.13
C ALA A 317 -2.61 7.37 -1.32
N VAL A 318 -3.16 7.42 -2.54
CA VAL A 318 -4.30 8.28 -2.87
C VAL A 318 -5.61 7.70 -2.33
N ALA A 319 -5.85 6.39 -2.49
CA ALA A 319 -7.10 5.77 -2.07
C ALA A 319 -7.29 5.78 -0.56
N MET A 320 -6.26 5.37 0.20
CA MET A 320 -6.36 5.34 1.67
C MET A 320 -6.48 6.76 2.25
N THR A 321 -5.79 7.74 1.67
CA THR A 321 -5.94 9.15 2.06
C THR A 321 -7.37 9.61 1.81
N GLY A 322 -7.86 9.49 0.57
CA GLY A 322 -9.18 9.98 0.22
C GLY A 322 -10.30 9.30 0.98
N VAL A 323 -10.33 7.97 1.01
CA VAL A 323 -11.37 7.21 1.71
C VAL A 323 -11.40 7.53 3.20
N PHE A 324 -10.25 7.62 3.86
CA PHE A 324 -10.20 7.92 5.30
C PHE A 324 -10.79 9.30 5.62
N TYR A 325 -10.39 10.35 4.90
CA TYR A 325 -10.98 11.68 5.11
C TYR A 325 -12.43 11.75 4.66
N THR A 326 -12.81 10.96 3.65
CA THR A 326 -14.22 10.86 3.28
C THR A 326 -15.07 10.29 4.40
N VAL A 327 -14.63 9.24 5.09
CA VAL A 327 -15.31 8.70 6.27
C VAL A 327 -15.43 9.79 7.36
N ALA A 328 -14.32 10.45 7.69
CA ALA A 328 -14.29 11.44 8.75
C ALA A 328 -15.12 12.69 8.41
N ASN A 329 -15.08 13.16 7.16
CA ASN A 329 -15.82 14.33 6.72
C ASN A 329 -17.31 14.03 6.55
N ALA A 330 -17.66 12.81 6.12
CA ALA A 330 -19.05 12.37 6.04
C ALA A 330 -19.76 12.42 7.39
N GLY A 331 -19.11 11.88 8.44
CA GLY A 331 -19.67 11.91 9.80
C GLY A 331 -19.91 13.32 10.34
N ARG A 332 -19.04 14.27 9.96
CA ARG A 332 -19.20 15.70 10.28
C ARG A 332 -20.33 16.35 9.47
N ALA A 333 -20.36 16.12 8.16
CA ALA A 333 -21.36 16.69 7.27
C ALA A 333 -22.77 16.19 7.60
N ALA A 334 -22.90 14.98 8.12
CA ALA A 334 -24.17 14.40 8.56
C ALA A 334 -24.52 14.74 10.04
N GLY A 335 -23.79 15.65 10.68
CA GLY A 335 -24.11 16.17 12.02
C GLY A 335 -23.88 15.23 13.20
N GLY A 336 -23.23 14.07 13.00
CA GLY A 336 -22.98 13.10 14.08
C GLY A 336 -21.63 13.27 14.80
N MET A 337 -20.61 13.84 14.15
CA MET A 337 -19.30 14.08 14.77
C MET A 337 -19.11 15.55 15.18
N ASN A 338 -19.50 15.88 16.43
CA ASN A 338 -19.28 17.21 17.02
C ASN A 338 -17.89 17.39 17.68
N GLY A 339 -17.07 16.34 17.73
CA GLY A 339 -15.66 16.38 18.16
C GLY A 339 -14.78 15.84 17.03
N GLY A 340 -14.13 16.73 16.30
CA GLY A 340 -13.42 16.39 15.07
C GLY A 340 -12.18 15.54 15.31
N VAL A 341 -12.15 14.34 14.72
CA VAL A 341 -10.92 13.58 14.51
C VAL A 341 -10.16 14.29 13.38
N ASN A 342 -9.44 15.39 13.67
CA ASN A 342 -8.63 16.10 12.66
C ASN A 342 -7.29 15.42 12.41
N GLY A 343 -7.15 14.10 12.63
CA GLY A 343 -5.89 13.33 12.50
C GLY A 343 -5.33 13.19 11.08
N PHE A 344 -5.35 14.29 10.34
CA PHE A 344 -4.89 14.44 8.97
C PHE A 344 -3.46 13.93 8.83
N LEU A 345 -2.59 14.54 9.63
CA LEU A 345 -1.18 14.22 9.65
C LEU A 345 -0.96 12.84 10.25
N THR A 346 -1.75 12.45 11.25
CA THR A 346 -1.56 11.19 11.96
C THR A 346 -1.75 9.97 11.05
N ILE A 347 -2.73 9.98 10.14
CA ILE A 347 -3.05 8.80 9.33
C ILE A 347 -2.49 8.92 7.92
N MET A 348 -2.54 10.11 7.30
CA MET A 348 -2.06 10.28 5.93
C MET A 348 -0.54 10.12 5.84
N VAL A 349 0.20 10.77 6.75
CA VAL A 349 1.66 10.89 6.62
C VAL A 349 2.33 9.51 6.62
N PRO A 350 2.04 8.58 7.56
CA PRO A 350 2.66 7.25 7.52
C PRO A 350 2.33 6.47 6.24
N ILE A 351 1.07 6.48 5.81
CA ILE A 351 0.63 5.79 4.59
C ILE A 351 1.37 6.33 3.38
N PHE A 352 1.47 7.65 3.28
CA PHE A 352 2.16 8.32 2.17
C PHE A 352 3.67 8.03 2.17
N PHE A 353 4.33 8.00 3.34
CA PHE A 353 5.75 7.66 3.44
C PHE A 353 6.04 6.22 3.01
N VAL A 354 5.27 5.22 3.47
CA VAL A 354 5.47 3.83 3.04
C VAL A 354 5.16 3.69 1.56
N ALA A 355 4.02 4.18 1.12
CA ALA A 355 3.59 4.08 -0.27
C ALA A 355 4.55 4.81 -1.23
N GLY A 356 5.01 5.99 -0.86
CA GLY A 356 6.01 6.75 -1.60
C GLY A 356 7.33 6.00 -1.71
N ALA A 357 7.86 5.50 -0.59
CA ALA A 357 9.09 4.69 -0.58
C ALA A 357 8.94 3.41 -1.44
N GLY A 358 7.80 2.72 -1.36
CA GLY A 358 7.49 1.55 -2.18
C GLY A 358 7.39 1.87 -3.67
N GLY A 359 6.70 2.96 -4.03
CA GLY A 359 6.58 3.43 -5.40
C GLY A 359 7.94 3.79 -6.00
N VAL A 360 8.75 4.55 -5.26
CA VAL A 360 10.13 4.91 -5.63
C VAL A 360 10.99 3.67 -5.85
N ALA A 361 10.99 2.74 -4.89
CA ALA A 361 11.77 1.51 -4.96
C ALA A 361 11.37 0.65 -6.16
N ASN A 362 10.06 0.48 -6.39
CA ASN A 362 9.56 -0.34 -7.50
C ASN A 362 9.90 0.29 -8.86
N ILE A 363 9.76 1.61 -9.01
CA ILE A 363 10.20 2.34 -10.21
C ILE A 363 11.70 2.17 -10.45
N ALA A 364 12.51 2.36 -9.40
CA ALA A 364 13.97 2.28 -9.50
C ALA A 364 14.45 0.87 -9.89
N MET A 365 13.82 -0.19 -9.36
CA MET A 365 14.12 -1.58 -9.70
C MET A 365 13.81 -1.87 -11.18
N VAL A 366 12.65 -1.44 -11.68
CA VAL A 366 12.27 -1.63 -13.10
C VAL A 366 13.16 -0.81 -14.03
N GLY A 367 13.65 0.34 -13.57
CA GLY A 367 14.52 1.24 -14.31
C GLY A 367 15.79 0.60 -14.88
N ARG A 368 16.34 -0.45 -14.24
CA ARG A 368 17.52 -1.15 -14.78
C ARG A 368 17.25 -1.85 -16.10
N THR A 369 16.14 -2.60 -16.18
CA THR A 369 15.74 -3.25 -17.44
C THR A 369 15.42 -2.22 -18.53
N ARG A 370 14.85 -1.06 -18.15
CA ARG A 370 14.59 0.05 -19.07
C ARG A 370 15.86 0.65 -19.66
N ARG A 371 16.97 0.70 -18.90
CA ARG A 371 18.25 1.23 -19.40
C ARG A 371 18.83 0.36 -20.51
N GLN A 372 18.71 -0.97 -20.40
CA GLN A 372 19.15 -1.89 -21.46
C GLN A 372 18.27 -1.75 -22.71
N GLU A 373 16.96 -1.68 -22.55
CA GLU A 373 16.04 -1.44 -23.67
C GLU A 373 16.26 -0.07 -24.32
N GLY A 374 16.51 0.97 -23.52
CA GLY A 374 16.85 2.30 -24.00
C GLY A 374 18.18 2.33 -24.76
N ALA A 375 19.19 1.57 -24.30
CA ALA A 375 20.45 1.42 -25.02
C ALA A 375 20.24 0.72 -26.38
N LEU A 376 19.43 -0.33 -26.44
CA LEU A 376 19.07 -1.01 -27.69
C LEU A 376 18.33 -0.07 -28.65
N LEU A 377 17.38 0.72 -28.16
CA LEU A 377 16.69 1.74 -28.96
C LEU A 377 17.66 2.83 -29.45
N GLY A 378 18.65 3.21 -28.62
CA GLY A 378 19.72 4.12 -29.00
C GLY A 378 20.58 3.59 -30.14
N VAL A 379 20.91 2.29 -30.14
CA VAL A 379 21.63 1.62 -31.24
C VAL A 379 20.82 1.63 -32.54
N ILE A 380 19.48 1.53 -32.45
CA ILE A 380 18.56 1.60 -33.60
C ILE A 380 18.33 3.06 -34.08
N GLY A 381 18.97 4.05 -33.43
CA GLY A 381 18.92 5.46 -33.83
C GLY A 381 17.83 6.29 -33.15
N ALA A 382 17.20 5.78 -32.08
CA ALA A 382 16.24 6.57 -31.31
C ALA A 382 16.93 7.77 -30.64
N ARG A 383 16.37 8.97 -30.81
CA ARG A 383 16.88 10.18 -30.15
C ARG A 383 16.81 10.03 -28.62
N SER A 384 17.87 10.44 -27.92
CA SER A 384 17.95 10.37 -26.44
C SER A 384 16.78 11.07 -25.74
N GLY A 385 16.27 12.17 -26.33
CA GLY A 385 15.08 12.86 -25.83
C GLY A 385 13.79 12.02 -25.89
N THR A 386 13.63 11.16 -26.91
CA THR A 386 12.49 10.25 -27.03
C THR A 386 12.58 9.11 -26.02
N ILE A 387 13.78 8.60 -25.75
CA ILE A 387 14.02 7.54 -24.75
C ILE A 387 13.72 8.08 -23.34
N LEU A 388 14.24 9.27 -23.01
CA LEU A 388 14.00 9.92 -21.73
C LEU A 388 12.52 10.29 -21.55
N GLY A 389 11.91 10.88 -22.60
CA GLY A 389 10.48 11.21 -22.61
C GLY A 389 9.59 9.99 -22.43
N SER A 390 9.90 8.87 -23.09
CA SER A 390 9.14 7.62 -22.94
C SER A 390 9.23 7.07 -21.51
N THR A 391 10.40 7.13 -20.88
CA THR A 391 10.61 6.64 -19.51
C THR A 391 9.85 7.45 -18.47
N VAL A 392 9.87 8.79 -18.61
CA VAL A 392 9.10 9.70 -17.73
C VAL A 392 7.59 9.49 -17.93
N LEU A 393 7.14 9.38 -19.18
CA LEU A 393 5.73 9.11 -19.49
C LEU A 393 5.27 7.75 -18.96
N GLU A 394 6.12 6.72 -18.97
CA GLU A 394 5.78 5.42 -18.38
C GLU A 394 5.59 5.53 -16.85
N GLY A 395 6.46 6.25 -16.16
CA GLY A 395 6.30 6.55 -14.72
C GLY A 395 5.01 7.34 -14.44
N ALA A 396 4.74 8.36 -15.26
CA ALA A 396 3.51 9.14 -15.18
C ALA A 396 2.27 8.28 -15.41
N ILE A 397 2.30 7.34 -16.38
CA ILE A 397 1.19 6.42 -16.62
C ILE A 397 0.90 5.59 -15.36
N TYR A 398 1.92 5.08 -14.67
CA TYR A 398 1.70 4.29 -13.46
C TYR A 398 1.13 5.12 -12.30
N ALA A 399 1.68 6.32 -12.08
CA ALA A 399 1.19 7.22 -11.04
C ALA A 399 -0.24 7.70 -11.31
N ILE A 400 -0.54 8.15 -12.54
CA ILE A 400 -1.87 8.61 -12.95
C ILE A 400 -2.88 7.46 -12.81
N THR A 401 -2.52 6.22 -13.18
CA THR A 401 -3.40 5.07 -12.97
C THR A 401 -3.72 4.87 -11.49
N GLY A 402 -2.72 4.98 -10.60
CA GLY A 402 -2.93 4.89 -9.15
C GLY A 402 -3.79 6.04 -8.60
N ILE A 403 -3.58 7.26 -9.10
CA ILE A 403 -4.36 8.45 -8.74
C ILE A 403 -5.82 8.30 -9.16
N LEU A 404 -6.07 7.92 -10.42
CA LEU A 404 -7.44 7.69 -10.92
C LEU A 404 -8.15 6.60 -10.11
N PHE A 405 -7.43 5.54 -9.75
CA PHE A 405 -7.96 4.50 -8.87
C PHE A 405 -8.34 5.06 -7.50
N GLY A 406 -7.46 5.82 -6.86
CA GLY A 406 -7.74 6.41 -5.55
C GLY A 406 -8.86 7.44 -5.57
N LEU A 407 -8.95 8.25 -6.61
CA LEU A 407 -10.06 9.17 -6.84
C LEU A 407 -11.39 8.43 -7.02
N ALA A 408 -11.42 7.35 -7.80
CA ALA A 408 -12.61 6.52 -7.99
C ALA A 408 -13.08 5.90 -6.66
N MET A 409 -12.14 5.42 -5.84
CA MET A 409 -12.47 4.84 -4.52
C MET A 409 -12.94 5.90 -3.51
N THR A 410 -12.36 7.09 -3.54
CA THR A 410 -12.83 8.24 -2.74
C THR A 410 -14.25 8.62 -3.14
N LEU A 411 -14.51 8.70 -4.44
CA LEU A 411 -15.84 9.03 -4.95
C LEU A 411 -16.86 7.95 -4.55
N LEU A 412 -16.51 6.67 -4.68
CA LEU A 412 -17.33 5.55 -4.21
C LEU A 412 -17.64 5.69 -2.71
N SER A 413 -16.62 5.97 -1.90
CA SER A 413 -16.76 6.21 -0.47
C SER A 413 -17.72 7.36 -0.15
N ALA A 414 -17.64 8.47 -0.90
CA ALA A 414 -18.47 9.66 -0.66
C ALA A 414 -19.92 9.41 -1.10
N ILE A 415 -20.13 8.71 -2.21
CA ILE A 415 -21.45 8.29 -2.69
C ILE A 415 -22.10 7.36 -1.66
N SER A 416 -21.37 6.34 -1.19
CA SER A 416 -21.88 5.41 -0.18
C SER A 416 -22.24 6.11 1.14
N ALA A 417 -21.42 7.06 1.59
CA ALA A 417 -21.70 7.86 2.78
C ALA A 417 -22.98 8.72 2.64
N ALA A 418 -23.14 9.39 1.50
CA ALA A 418 -24.31 10.21 1.21
C ALA A 418 -25.61 9.40 1.10
N LEU A 419 -25.55 8.26 0.40
CA LEU A 419 -26.69 7.35 0.25
C LEU A 419 -27.14 6.79 1.61
N MET A 420 -26.19 6.44 2.47
CA MET A 420 -26.51 5.76 3.72
C MET A 420 -26.98 6.71 4.82
N SER A 421 -26.42 7.92 4.88
CA SER A 421 -26.86 8.95 5.84
C SER A 421 -28.24 9.54 5.53
N GLY A 422 -28.68 9.47 4.27
CA GLY A 422 -29.89 10.18 3.82
C GLY A 422 -29.70 11.69 3.65
N GLY A 423 -28.50 12.23 3.91
CA GLY A 423 -28.19 13.66 3.82
C GLY A 423 -27.93 14.18 2.40
N GLY A 424 -28.12 13.35 1.38
CA GLY A 424 -28.14 13.77 -0.02
C GLY A 424 -26.85 14.47 -0.49
N MET A 425 -27.02 15.56 -1.26
CA MET A 425 -25.90 16.28 -1.88
C MET A 425 -25.01 16.99 -0.85
N GLU A 426 -25.56 17.42 0.29
CA GLU A 426 -24.81 18.12 1.33
C GLU A 426 -23.74 17.22 1.94
N VAL A 427 -24.14 16.00 2.35
CA VAL A 427 -23.18 15.01 2.85
C VAL A 427 -22.22 14.59 1.76
N PHE A 428 -22.67 14.42 0.51
CA PHE A 428 -21.77 14.06 -0.60
C PHE A 428 -20.66 15.10 -0.80
N ILE A 429 -20.99 16.38 -0.94
CA ILE A 429 -20.01 17.46 -1.16
C ILE A 429 -19.12 17.61 0.09
N GLY A 430 -19.72 17.59 1.29
CA GLY A 430 -18.99 17.69 2.54
C GLY A 430 -17.99 16.54 2.75
N SER A 431 -18.28 15.36 2.20
CA SER A 431 -17.43 14.17 2.32
C SER A 431 -16.19 14.20 1.40
N ILE A 432 -16.13 15.05 0.37
CA ILE A 432 -15.01 15.05 -0.58
C ILE A 432 -13.82 15.83 0.02
N PRO A 433 -12.66 15.19 0.27
CA PRO A 433 -11.61 15.80 1.05
C PRO A 433 -10.57 16.48 0.15
N VAL A 434 -11.00 17.48 -0.63
CA VAL A 434 -10.19 18.14 -1.69
C VAL A 434 -8.85 18.68 -1.16
N THR A 435 -8.87 19.34 0.00
CA THR A 435 -7.69 19.94 0.63
C THR A 435 -6.61 18.93 0.96
N THR A 436 -7.00 17.70 1.30
CA THR A 436 -6.11 16.61 1.67
C THR A 436 -5.63 15.78 0.47
N LEU A 437 -6.50 15.62 -0.53
CA LEU A 437 -6.22 14.83 -1.72
C LEU A 437 -5.27 15.54 -2.68
N LEU A 438 -5.39 16.86 -2.84
CA LEU A 438 -4.54 17.64 -3.75
C LEU A 438 -3.03 17.47 -3.44
N PRO A 439 -2.57 17.64 -2.18
CA PRO A 439 -1.18 17.36 -1.81
C PRO A 439 -0.77 15.91 -2.10
N ALA A 440 -1.61 14.92 -1.78
CA ALA A 440 -1.29 13.51 -2.00
C ALA A 440 -1.13 13.18 -3.50
N ILE A 441 -1.98 13.76 -4.35
CA ILE A 441 -1.91 13.63 -5.81
C ILE A 441 -0.65 14.30 -6.35
N GLY A 442 -0.39 15.55 -5.94
CA GLY A 442 0.78 16.31 -6.35
C GLY A 442 2.08 15.62 -5.95
N ALA A 443 2.18 15.19 -4.70
CA ALA A 443 3.35 14.49 -4.19
C ALA A 443 3.54 13.12 -4.88
N SER A 444 2.47 12.38 -5.18
CA SER A 444 2.56 11.13 -5.96
C SER A 444 3.10 11.34 -7.37
N LEU A 445 2.66 12.40 -8.07
CA LEU A 445 3.16 12.75 -9.40
C LEU A 445 4.62 13.19 -9.35
N VAL A 446 4.97 14.07 -8.40
CA VAL A 446 6.35 14.54 -8.22
C VAL A 446 7.27 13.36 -7.92
N LEU A 447 6.89 12.46 -7.03
CA LEU A 447 7.68 11.25 -6.73
C LEU A 447 7.85 10.36 -7.97
N ALA A 448 6.79 10.10 -8.74
CA ALA A 448 6.89 9.26 -9.93
C ALA A 448 7.77 9.87 -11.04
N ILE A 449 7.65 11.18 -11.26
CA ILE A 449 8.46 11.90 -12.25
C ILE A 449 9.91 11.98 -11.80
N THR A 450 10.18 12.40 -10.56
CA THR A 450 11.55 12.53 -10.05
C THR A 450 12.28 11.19 -10.04
N THR A 451 11.61 10.10 -9.66
CA THR A 451 12.20 8.76 -9.61
C THR A 451 12.49 8.16 -10.98
N THR A 452 11.73 8.54 -12.01
CA THR A 452 12.02 8.13 -13.39
C THR A 452 13.04 9.03 -14.08
N TRP A 453 13.03 10.33 -13.77
CA TRP A 453 13.87 11.34 -14.43
C TRP A 453 15.29 11.41 -13.85
N LEU A 454 15.43 11.42 -12.53
CA LEU A 454 16.71 11.66 -11.85
C LEU A 454 17.77 10.59 -12.17
N PRO A 455 17.46 9.29 -12.16
CA PRO A 455 18.42 8.27 -12.55
C PRO A 455 18.74 8.30 -14.06
N ALA A 456 17.84 8.80 -14.91
CA ALA A 456 18.05 8.92 -16.34
C ALA A 456 18.94 10.11 -16.73
N GLN A 457 18.93 11.18 -15.92
CA GLN A 457 19.81 12.34 -16.06
C GLN A 457 21.24 12.08 -15.57
N LEU A 458 21.39 11.35 -14.47
CA LEU A 458 22.69 11.08 -13.84
C LEU A 458 23.52 10.04 -14.60
N ASP A 459 22.90 9.24 -15.47
CA ASP A 459 23.59 8.19 -16.21
C ASP A 459 24.17 8.74 -17.53
N ARG A 460 25.38 9.29 -17.45
CA ARG A 460 26.17 9.77 -18.60
C ARG A 460 27.04 8.67 -19.24
N ARG A 461 26.84 7.41 -18.88
CA ARG A 461 27.71 6.31 -19.36
C ARG A 461 27.48 6.05 -20.85
N PRO A 462 28.55 5.77 -21.61
CA PRO A 462 28.43 5.47 -23.03
C PRO A 462 27.59 4.21 -23.25
N VAL A 463 26.69 4.25 -24.24
CA VAL A 463 25.71 3.19 -24.59
C VAL A 463 26.35 1.79 -24.67
N MET A 464 27.60 1.72 -25.14
CA MET A 464 28.35 0.48 -25.33
C MET A 464 28.78 -0.19 -24.02
N GLU A 465 28.90 0.56 -22.93
CA GLU A 465 29.31 0.05 -21.62
C GLU A 465 28.12 -0.52 -20.84
N ASN A 466 26.91 0.01 -21.07
CA ASN A 466 25.65 -0.56 -20.58
C ASN A 466 25.30 -1.90 -21.24
N LEU A 467 25.76 -2.15 -22.47
CA LEU A 467 25.59 -3.42 -23.18
C LEU A 467 26.59 -4.50 -22.74
N ARG A 468 27.72 -4.12 -22.14
CA ARG A 468 28.80 -5.04 -21.72
C ARG A 468 28.62 -5.63 -20.33
N GLN A 469 27.67 -5.15 -19.54
CA GLN A 469 27.38 -5.74 -18.24
C GLN A 469 26.51 -6.99 -18.40
N PRO A 470 26.95 -8.17 -17.94
CA PRO A 470 26.06 -9.30 -17.78
C PRO A 470 24.98 -8.96 -16.73
N VAL A 471 23.73 -9.32 -17.04
CA VAL A 471 22.54 -9.15 -16.18
C VAL A 471 22.64 -10.01 -14.93
#